data_AF-A0A521KAI0-F1
#
_entry.id   AF-A0A521KAI0-F1
#
_cell.length_a   1.000
_cell.length_b   1.000
_cell.length_c   1.000
_cell.angle_alpha   90.00
_cell.angle_beta   90.00
_cell.angle_gamma   90.00
#
_symmetry.space_group_name_H-M   'P 1'
#
loop_
_entity.id
_entity.type
_entity.pdbx_description
1 polymer ?
#
loop_
_entity_poly.entity_id
_entity_poly.type
_entity_poly.pdbx_seq_one_letter_code
_entity_poly.pdbx_strand_id
1 'polypeptide(L)' 'PTLGKRRAQQLAALRKRRDNANVERILGRIRAAAHTDENTMPLFIEAVEAYATVGEICSVLREEWGEYQEVMTI' A
#
# COMPACT_ATOMS: atom_id res chain seq x y z
N PRO A 1 4.26 27.70 0.75
CA PRO A 1 3.68 26.56 0.00
C PRO A 1 3.58 25.32 0.90
N THR A 2 2.36 24.94 1.24
CA THR A 2 2.02 23.91 2.24
C THR A 2 2.64 22.56 1.88
N LEU A 3 3.33 21.93 2.85
CA LEU A 3 4.07 20.67 2.75
C LEU A 3 3.35 19.59 1.91
N GLY A 4 2.02 19.48 2.05
CA GLY A 4 1.20 18.53 1.32
C GLY A 4 1.29 18.64 -0.20
N LYS A 5 1.35 19.86 -0.76
CA LYS A 5 1.47 20.04 -2.23
C LYS A 5 2.80 19.50 -2.75
N ARG A 6 3.89 19.69 -2.01
CA ARG A 6 5.22 19.17 -2.38
C ARG A 6 5.26 17.64 -2.32
N ARG A 7 4.69 17.03 -1.28
CA ARG A 7 4.60 15.56 -1.15
C ARG A 7 3.75 14.94 -2.26
N ALA A 8 2.62 15.56 -2.61
CA ALA A 8 1.77 15.10 -3.70
C ALA A 8 2.50 15.13 -5.06
N GLN A 9 3.28 16.18 -5.33
CA GLN A 9 4.10 16.27 -6.55
C GLN A 9 5.19 15.20 -6.59
N GLN A 10 5.87 14.93 -5.47
CA GLN A 10 6.85 13.85 -5.38
C GLN A 10 6.23 12.48 -5.64
N LEU A 11 5.05 12.20 -5.08
CA LEU A 11 4.32 10.95 -5.35
C LEU A 11 3.93 10.84 -6.82
N ALA A 12 3.42 11.91 -7.42
CA ALA A 12 3.05 11.91 -8.84
C ALA A 12 4.28 11.66 -9.74
N ALA A 13 5.43 12.24 -9.41
CA ALA A 13 6.67 12.00 -10.13
C ALA A 13 7.19 10.56 -9.96
N LEU A 14 7.08 9.99 -8.74
CA LEU A 14 7.44 8.60 -8.46
C LEU A 14 6.58 7.64 -9.27
N ARG A 15 5.26 7.82 -9.24
CA ARG A 15 4.29 7.00 -9.99
C ARG A 15 4.52 7.03 -11.50
N LYS A 16 5.01 8.15 -12.04
CA LYS A 16 5.35 8.26 -13.47
C LYS A 16 6.62 7.52 -13.88
N ARG A 17 7.54 7.28 -12.94
CA ARG A 17 8.87 6.71 -13.22
C ARG A 17 8.98 5.22 -12.88
N ARG A 18 8.17 4.75 -11.92
CA ARG A 18 8.17 3.33 -11.52
C ARG A 18 7.47 2.45 -12.56
N ASP A 19 7.76 1.16 -12.49
CA ASP A 19 6.99 0.13 -13.20
C ASP A 19 5.64 -0.08 -12.51
N ASN A 20 4.60 0.56 -13.05
CA ASN A 20 3.26 0.48 -12.47
C ASN A 20 2.65 -0.92 -12.62
N ALA A 21 2.97 -1.65 -13.70
CA ALA A 21 2.44 -3.00 -13.90
C ALA A 21 3.03 -3.96 -12.85
N ASN A 22 4.33 -3.83 -12.55
CA ASN A 22 4.95 -4.62 -11.49
C ASN A 22 4.35 -4.29 -10.11
N VAL A 23 4.12 -3.00 -9.81
CA VAL A 23 3.48 -2.59 -8.55
C VAL A 23 2.07 -3.15 -8.43
N GLU A 24 1.25 -3.04 -9.48
CA GLU A 24 -0.11 -3.60 -9.49
C GLU A 24 -0.12 -5.12 -9.29
N ARG A 25 0.82 -5.84 -9.92
CA ARG A 25 0.99 -7.28 -9.72
C ARG A 25 1.31 -7.62 -8.26
N ILE A 26 2.22 -6.88 -7.63
CA ILE A 26 2.62 -7.13 -6.23
C ILE A 26 1.46 -6.79 -5.27
N LEU A 27 0.76 -5.68 -5.50
CA LEU A 27 -0.42 -5.31 -4.71
C LEU A 27 -1.53 -6.36 -4.85
N GLY A 28 -1.71 -6.96 -6.04
CA GLY A 28 -2.63 -8.07 -6.26
C GLY A 28 -2.25 -9.33 -5.46
N ARG A 29 -0.95 -9.62 -5.32
CA ARG A 29 -0.47 -10.71 -4.45
C ARG A 29 -0.70 -10.42 -2.98
N ILE A 30 -0.48 -9.18 -2.54
CA ILE A 30 -0.80 -8.75 -1.17
C ILE A 30 -2.30 -8.92 -0.89
N ARG A 31 -3.16 -8.56 -1.86
CA ARG A 31 -4.60 -8.78 -1.75
C ARG A 31 -4.95 -10.26 -1.59
N ALA A 32 -4.39 -11.13 -2.41
CA ALA A 32 -4.62 -12.58 -2.30
C ALA A 32 -4.13 -13.13 -0.95
N ALA A 33 -2.94 -12.71 -0.50
CA ALA A 33 -2.37 -13.11 0.79
C ALA A 33 -3.15 -12.58 1.99
N ALA A 34 -3.95 -11.52 1.84
CA ALA A 34 -4.81 -11.00 2.91
C ALA A 34 -5.94 -11.96 3.30
N HIS A 35 -6.25 -12.95 2.45
CA HIS A 35 -7.24 -14.00 2.71
C HIS A 35 -6.63 -15.35 3.10
N THR A 36 -5.31 -15.43 3.27
CA THR A 36 -4.60 -16.65 3.63
C THR A 36 -3.83 -16.45 4.94
N ASP A 37 -3.31 -17.55 5.50
CA ASP A 37 -2.38 -17.52 6.65
C ASP A 37 -0.91 -17.44 6.21
N GLU A 38 -0.64 -17.02 4.96
CA GLU A 38 0.72 -16.90 4.46
C GLU A 38 1.45 -15.71 5.11
N ASN A 39 2.78 -15.83 5.22
CA ASN A 39 3.58 -14.73 5.73
C ASN A 39 3.59 -13.56 4.72
N THR A 40 3.04 -12.42 5.13
CA THR A 40 2.91 -11.21 4.30
C THR A 40 4.17 -10.34 4.27
N MET A 41 5.11 -10.53 5.21
CA MET A 41 6.33 -9.71 5.29
C MET A 41 7.19 -9.73 4.02
N PRO A 42 7.43 -10.88 3.35
CA PRO A 42 8.16 -10.91 2.08
C PRO A 42 7.48 -10.08 0.98
N LEU A 43 6.15 -10.06 0.93
CA LEU A 43 5.39 -9.30 -0.06
C LEU A 43 5.50 -7.79 0.18
N PHE A 44 5.56 -7.35 1.44
CA PHE A 44 5.77 -5.94 1.77
C PHE A 44 7.16 -5.45 1.38
N ILE A 45 8.19 -6.30 1.54
CA ILE A 45 9.55 -5.98 1.09
C ILE A 45 9.55 -5.82 -0.44
N GLU A 46 8.98 -6.79 -1.18
CA GLU A 46 8.88 -6.74 -2.64
C GLU A 46 8.12 -5.47 -3.11
N ALA A 47 7.05 -5.09 -2.40
CA ALA A 47 6.28 -3.89 -2.71
C ALA A 47 7.11 -2.61 -2.54
N VAL A 48 7.87 -2.49 -1.45
CA VAL A 48 8.71 -1.32 -1.20
C VAL A 48 9.87 -1.25 -2.20
N GLU A 49 10.49 -2.38 -2.55
CA GLU A 49 11.53 -2.47 -3.58
C GLU A 49 10.99 -2.07 -4.97
N ALA A 50 9.73 -2.37 -5.26
CA ALA A 50 9.03 -1.94 -6.47
C ALA A 50 8.55 -0.47 -6.43
N TYR A 51 8.90 0.29 -5.39
CA TYR A 51 8.44 1.66 -5.17
C TYR A 51 6.91 1.79 -5.02
N ALA A 52 6.26 0.78 -4.44
CA ALA A 52 4.92 0.95 -3.89
C ALA A 52 4.98 1.87 -2.68
N THR A 53 3.97 2.71 -2.52
CA THR A 53 3.88 3.62 -1.37
C THR A 53 3.19 2.92 -0.21
N VAL A 54 3.52 3.33 1.02
CA VAL A 54 2.83 2.85 2.23
C VAL A 54 1.32 3.05 2.12
N GLY A 55 0.88 4.18 1.53
CA GLY A 55 -0.53 4.45 1.31
C GLY A 55 -1.21 3.44 0.39
N GLU A 56 -0.54 2.97 -0.66
CA GLU A 56 -1.08 1.95 -1.57
C GLU A 56 -1.21 0.59 -0.88
N ILE A 57 -0.18 0.18 -0.13
CA ILE A 57 -0.21 -1.08 0.63
C ILE A 57 -1.33 -1.03 1.68
N CYS A 58 -1.39 0.04 2.48
CA CYS A 58 -2.43 0.21 3.49
C CYS A 58 -3.83 0.29 2.88
N SER A 59 -3.99 0.89 1.69
CA SER A 59 -5.29 0.93 1.02
C SER A 59 -5.76 -0.47 0.62
N VAL A 60 -4.89 -1.32 0.07
CA VAL A 60 -5.25 -2.72 -0.22
C VAL A 60 -5.69 -3.44 1.05
N LEU A 61 -4.93 -3.31 2.14
CA LEU A 61 -5.27 -3.99 3.40
C LEU A 61 -6.57 -3.47 4.02
N ARG A 62 -6.85 -2.16 3.90
CA ARG A 62 -8.13 -1.58 4.34
C ARG A 62 -9.31 -2.06 3.51
N GLU A 63 -9.14 -2.27 2.22
CA GLU A 63 -10.19 -2.83 1.37
C GLU A 63 -10.54 -4.27 1.78
N GLU A 64 -9.55 -5.06 2.18
CA GLU A 64 -9.76 -6.47 2.54
C GLU A 64 -10.16 -6.70 4.00
N TRP A 65 -9.60 -5.94 4.95
CA TRP A 65 -9.82 -6.14 6.39
C TRP A 65 -10.67 -5.04 7.04
N GLY A 66 -10.93 -3.94 6.33
CA GLY A 66 -11.51 -2.75 6.91
C GLY A 66 -10.51 -1.94 7.73
N GLU A 67 -11.04 -1.00 8.52
CA GLU A 67 -10.27 -0.17 9.44
C GLU A 67 -10.63 -0.53 10.88
N TYR A 68 -9.63 -0.55 11.76
CA TYR A 68 -9.86 -0.70 13.19
C TYR A 68 -10.79 0.43 13.69
N GLN A 69 -11.89 0.04 14.35
CA GLN A 69 -12.80 0.96 15.02
C GLN A 69 -12.56 0.88 16.52
N GLU A 70 -12.25 2.01 17.14
CA GLU A 70 -12.07 2.08 18.58
C GLU A 70 -13.37 1.69 19.28
N VAL A 71 -13.33 0.63 20.08
CA VAL A 71 -14.48 0.21 20.88
C VAL A 71 -14.51 1.08 22.13
N MET A 72 -15.43 2.04 22.19
CA MET A 72 -15.74 2.74 23.44
C MET A 72 -16.43 1.76 24.39
N THR A 73 -15.65 1.16 25.27
CA THR A 73 -16.18 0.42 26.43
C THR A 73 -16.77 1.43 27.40
N ILE A 74 -18.07 1.29 27.67
CA ILE A 74 -18.85 2.10 28.63
C ILE A 74 -18.63 1.59 30.05
#